data_AF-A0A5K0XTB2-F1
#
_entry.id   AF-A0A5K0XTB2-F1
#
_cell.length_a   1.000
_cell.length_b   1.000
_cell.length_c   1.000
_cell.angle_alpha   90.00
_cell.angle_beta   90.00
_cell.angle_gamma   90.00
#
_symmetry.space_group_name_H-M   'P 1'
#
loop_
_entity.id
_entity.type
_entity.pdbx_description
1 polymer ?
#
loop_
_entity_poly.entity_id
_entity_poly.type
_entity_poly.pdbx_seq_one_letter_code
_entity_poly.pdbx_strand_id
1 'polypeptide(L)'
;SDAWLSNPVLPDDILKEAVPGNIRKAEHFISVLRRLVQYLRGRLQVEYVETEGPVSFVASISSQAGIDQKMLKFCYDRLHSLLLTLEITDTDEFLHIQTVCDFATLVGTYTHGFSIIIEPYDERMPNIPDPVLQ
;
A
#
# COMPACT_ATOMS: atom_id res chain seq x y z
N SER A 1 -6.34 -21.72 1.49
CA SER A 1 -4.89 -21.66 1.26
C SER A 1 -4.53 -21.25 -0.17
N ASP A 2 -5.25 -20.30 -0.78
CA ASP A 2 -4.98 -19.82 -2.16
C ASP A 2 -5.06 -18.29 -2.30
N ALA A 3 -5.43 -17.57 -1.22
CA ALA A 3 -5.57 -16.11 -1.21
C ALA A 3 -4.23 -15.37 -1.18
N TRP A 4 -3.12 -16.08 -0.92
CA TRP A 4 -1.80 -15.47 -0.86
C TRP A 4 -1.20 -15.22 -2.24
N LEU A 5 -1.64 -15.97 -3.26
CA LEU A 5 -1.15 -15.89 -4.63
C LEU A 5 -1.98 -14.99 -5.54
N SER A 6 -3.09 -14.44 -5.04
CA SER A 6 -3.91 -13.50 -5.82
C SER A 6 -3.21 -12.15 -5.87
N ASN A 7 -2.40 -11.97 -6.92
CA ASN A 7 -1.91 -10.67 -7.32
C ASN A 7 -3.11 -9.71 -7.43
N PRO A 8 -3.08 -8.51 -6.81
CA PRO A 8 -4.13 -7.52 -6.95
C PRO A 8 -4.28 -7.11 -8.42
N VAL A 9 -5.15 -7.83 -9.17
CA VAL A 9 -5.41 -7.77 -10.63
C VAL A 9 -4.61 -6.66 -11.33
N LEU A 10 -3.33 -6.90 -11.59
CA LEU A 10 -2.47 -5.90 -12.22
C LEU A 10 -2.62 -5.94 -13.74
N PRO A 11 -2.52 -4.80 -14.45
CA PRO A 11 -2.30 -4.80 -15.88
C PRO A 11 -1.03 -5.59 -16.23
N ASP A 12 -1.11 -6.47 -17.25
CA ASP A 12 -0.01 -7.36 -17.68
C ASP A 12 1.30 -6.62 -18.00
N ASP A 13 1.22 -5.32 -18.31
CA ASP A 13 2.37 -4.50 -18.67
C ASP A 13 3.27 -4.16 -17.46
N ILE A 14 2.70 -4.06 -16.26
CA ILE A 14 3.47 -3.81 -15.03
C ILE A 14 4.36 -5.01 -14.70
N LEU A 15 3.87 -6.24 -14.98
CA LEU A 15 4.57 -7.49 -14.72
C LEU A 15 5.88 -7.64 -15.53
N LYS A 16 6.05 -6.86 -16.61
CA LYS A 16 7.22 -6.93 -17.51
C LYS A 16 8.27 -5.86 -17.20
N GLU A 17 7.96 -4.89 -16.36
CA GLU A 17 8.88 -3.81 -16.06
C GLU A 17 9.95 -4.23 -15.04
N ALA A 18 11.16 -3.71 -15.19
CA ALA A 18 12.22 -3.95 -14.22
C ALA A 18 11.92 -3.24 -12.89
N VAL A 19 12.18 -3.94 -11.78
CA VAL A 19 12.11 -3.38 -10.42
C VAL A 19 12.86 -2.04 -10.32
N PRO A 20 12.23 -0.98 -9.78
CA PRO A 20 12.87 0.32 -9.58
C PRO A 20 14.14 0.22 -8.72
N GLY A 21 15.20 0.93 -9.12
CA GLY A 21 16.52 0.89 -8.44
C GLY A 21 16.44 1.17 -6.93
N ASN A 22 15.55 2.09 -6.53
CA ASN A 22 15.35 2.51 -5.15
C ASN A 22 14.81 1.40 -4.22
N ILE A 23 14.25 0.31 -4.75
CA ILE A 23 13.70 -0.80 -3.95
C ILE A 23 14.30 -2.17 -4.31
N ARG A 24 15.39 -2.20 -5.08
CA ARG A 24 16.11 -3.44 -5.41
C ARG A 24 16.73 -4.08 -4.18
N LYS A 25 17.36 -3.28 -3.31
CA LYS A 25 17.95 -3.77 -2.06
C LYS A 25 16.89 -3.96 -0.99
N ALA A 26 17.01 -5.03 -0.21
CA ALA A 26 16.09 -5.34 0.89
C ALA A 26 16.03 -4.20 1.92
N GLU A 27 17.18 -3.67 2.36
CA GLU A 27 17.20 -2.57 3.34
C GLU A 27 16.44 -1.32 2.87
N HIS A 28 16.52 -1.01 1.57
CA HIS A 28 15.84 0.15 1.00
C HIS A 28 14.34 -0.10 0.91
N PHE A 29 13.92 -1.30 0.49
CA PHE A 29 12.51 -1.66 0.44
C PHE A 29 11.87 -1.64 1.83
N ILE A 30 12.54 -2.18 2.84
CA ILE A 30 12.06 -2.10 4.24
C ILE A 30 11.94 -0.63 4.70
N SER A 31 12.89 0.24 4.34
CA SER A 31 12.81 1.68 4.62
C SER A 31 11.60 2.35 3.96
N VAL A 32 11.23 1.94 2.75
CA VAL A 32 10.02 2.40 2.05
C VAL A 32 8.76 1.96 2.80
N LEU A 33 8.67 0.68 3.18
CA LEU A 33 7.50 0.18 3.92
C LEU A 33 7.31 0.90 5.25
N ARG A 34 8.39 1.19 5.98
CA ARG A 34 8.34 1.97 7.22
C ARG A 34 7.77 3.38 6.99
N ARG A 35 8.23 4.08 5.94
CA ARG A 35 7.73 5.41 5.59
C ARG A 35 6.27 5.37 5.14
N LEU A 36 5.89 4.35 4.37
CA LEU A 36 4.52 4.16 3.92
C LEU A 36 3.57 3.93 5.10
N VAL A 37 3.90 3.00 6.00
CA VAL A 37 3.10 2.73 7.21
C VAL A 37 2.98 3.98 8.09
N GLN A 38 4.07 4.73 8.25
CA GLN A 38 4.04 5.98 9.01
C GLN A 38 3.12 7.03 8.36
N TYR A 39 3.15 7.15 7.03
CA TYR A 39 2.25 8.04 6.29
C TYR A 39 0.78 7.62 6.48
N LEU A 40 0.46 6.33 6.28
CA LEU A 40 -0.91 5.82 6.43
C LEU A 40 -1.43 6.02 7.86
N ARG A 41 -0.58 5.79 8.87
CA ARG A 41 -0.93 6.07 10.27
C ARG A 41 -1.30 7.54 10.49
N GLY A 42 -0.57 8.47 9.87
CA GLY A 42 -0.92 9.90 9.91
C GLY A 42 -2.25 10.19 9.21
N ARG A 43 -2.52 9.54 8.08
CA ARG A 43 -3.79 9.67 7.34
C ARG A 43 -5.01 9.16 8.10
N LEU A 44 -4.83 8.23 9.03
CA LEU A 44 -5.91 7.72 9.90
C LEU A 44 -6.24 8.64 11.09
N GLN A 45 -5.55 9.78 11.26
CA GLN A 45 -5.79 10.74 12.34
C GLN A 45 -6.72 11.90 11.92
N VAL A 46 -7.67 11.63 11.03
CA VAL A 46 -8.65 12.62 10.57
C VAL A 46 -9.80 12.77 11.57
N GLU A 47 -10.43 13.95 11.62
CA GLU A 47 -11.61 14.21 12.46
C GLU A 47 -12.93 14.06 11.70
N TYR A 48 -12.87 14.18 10.38
CA TYR A 48 -14.02 14.14 9.48
C TYR A 48 -13.74 13.16 8.34
N VAL A 49 -14.80 12.68 7.70
CA VAL A 49 -14.67 11.82 6.52
C VAL A 49 -13.93 12.58 5.42
N GLU A 50 -12.83 11.99 4.94
CA GLU A 50 -12.10 12.47 3.77
C GLU A 50 -12.36 11.59 2.55
N THR A 51 -12.41 12.20 1.37
CA THR A 51 -12.53 11.46 0.11
C THR A 51 -11.62 12.09 -0.92
N GLU A 52 -10.81 11.28 -1.57
CA GLU A 52 -9.90 11.76 -2.60
C GLU A 52 -9.62 10.73 -3.69
N GLY A 53 -9.09 11.20 -4.82
CA GLY A 53 -8.73 10.33 -5.94
C GLY A 53 -7.34 9.70 -5.77
N PRO A 54 -7.05 8.57 -6.45
CA PRO A 54 -5.73 7.94 -6.41
C PRO A 54 -4.59 8.88 -6.81
N VAL A 55 -4.81 9.76 -7.79
CA VAL A 55 -3.79 10.71 -8.25
C VAL A 55 -3.37 11.69 -7.16
N SER A 56 -4.33 12.28 -6.42
CA SER A 56 -4.03 13.20 -5.33
C SER A 56 -3.39 12.46 -4.15
N PHE A 57 -3.87 11.26 -3.85
CA PHE A 57 -3.35 10.43 -2.77
C PHE A 57 -1.88 10.03 -3.03
N VAL A 58 -1.56 9.59 -4.25
CA VAL A 58 -0.18 9.27 -4.67
C VAL A 58 0.72 10.52 -4.64
N ALA A 59 0.22 11.67 -5.10
CA ALA A 59 0.96 12.92 -5.03
C ALA A 59 1.27 13.33 -3.57
N SER A 60 0.32 13.12 -2.66
CA SER A 60 0.49 13.32 -1.23
C SER A 60 1.54 12.36 -0.64
N ILE A 61 1.49 11.07 -0.96
CA ILE A 61 2.52 10.10 -0.56
C ILE A 61 3.90 10.56 -1.06
N SER A 62 4.01 10.96 -2.32
CA SER A 62 5.28 11.40 -2.90
C SER A 62 5.84 12.62 -2.18
N SER A 63 5.00 13.61 -1.86
CA SER A 63 5.45 14.84 -1.21
C SER A 63 5.78 14.67 0.27
N GLN A 64 5.02 13.86 1.01
CA GLN A 64 5.16 13.73 2.45
C GLN A 64 6.08 12.56 2.87
N ALA A 65 6.07 11.45 2.12
CA ALA A 65 6.85 10.26 2.44
C ALA A 65 8.04 10.03 1.51
N GLY A 66 8.14 10.79 0.40
CA GLY A 66 9.21 10.60 -0.59
C GLY A 66 9.18 9.23 -1.26
N ILE A 67 7.97 8.72 -1.51
CA ILE A 67 7.75 7.43 -2.19
C ILE A 67 7.07 7.74 -3.52
N ASP A 68 7.75 7.45 -4.63
CA ASP A 68 7.21 7.72 -5.96
C ASP A 68 6.16 6.67 -6.38
N GLN A 69 5.34 7.02 -7.36
CA GLN A 69 4.28 6.14 -7.87
C GLN A 69 4.83 4.79 -8.37
N LYS A 70 6.02 4.78 -8.98
CA LYS A 70 6.60 3.56 -9.53
C LYS A 70 7.01 2.62 -8.40
N MET A 71 7.49 3.12 -7.27
CA MET A 71 7.76 2.31 -6.09
C MET A 71 6.49 1.66 -5.54
N LEU A 72 5.38 2.40 -5.48
CA LEU A 72 4.07 1.89 -5.01
C LEU A 72 3.55 0.75 -5.89
N LYS A 73 3.62 0.89 -7.23
CA LYS A 73 3.22 -0.14 -8.20
C LYS A 73 3.91 -1.50 -8.01
N PHE A 74 5.12 -1.49 -7.46
CA PHE A 74 5.94 -2.69 -7.29
C PHE A 74 5.96 -3.23 -5.86
N CYS A 75 5.17 -2.66 -4.94
CA CYS A 75 5.20 -3.05 -3.53
C CYS A 75 4.84 -4.54 -3.34
N TYR A 76 3.80 -5.03 -4.01
CA TYR A 76 3.41 -6.45 -3.95
C TYR A 76 4.54 -7.38 -4.41
N ASP A 77 5.02 -7.20 -5.64
CA ASP A 77 6.06 -8.06 -6.23
C ASP A 77 7.36 -8.03 -5.42
N ARG A 78 7.69 -6.86 -4.83
CA ARG A 78 8.89 -6.73 -4.00
C ARG A 78 8.76 -7.39 -2.65
N LEU A 79 7.61 -7.31 -2.01
CA LEU A 79 7.37 -8.07 -0.77
C LEU A 79 7.42 -9.57 -1.07
N HIS A 80 6.73 -10.02 -2.11
CA HIS A 80 6.71 -11.43 -2.49
C HIS A 80 8.13 -11.96 -2.80
N SER A 81 8.88 -11.26 -3.64
CA SER A 81 10.28 -11.61 -3.95
C SER A 81 11.18 -11.60 -2.72
N LEU A 82 10.99 -10.67 -1.78
CA LEU A 82 11.77 -10.63 -0.54
C LEU A 82 11.49 -11.85 0.34
N LEU A 83 10.21 -12.20 0.55
CA LEU A 83 9.83 -13.34 1.37
C LEU A 83 10.35 -14.66 0.80
N LEU A 84 10.28 -14.83 -0.53
CA LEU A 84 10.89 -15.97 -1.22
C LEU A 84 12.41 -16.03 -1.03
N THR A 85 13.10 -14.88 -1.13
CA THR A 85 14.56 -14.82 -0.95
C THR A 85 14.98 -15.16 0.49
N LEU A 86 14.13 -14.86 1.47
CA LEU A 86 14.35 -15.17 2.88
C LEU A 86 13.87 -16.57 3.28
N GLU A 87 13.34 -17.35 2.33
CA GLU A 87 12.81 -18.71 2.55
C GLU A 87 11.71 -18.75 3.64
N ILE A 88 10.91 -17.68 3.74
CA ILE A 88 9.78 -17.62 4.67
C ILE A 88 8.64 -18.46 4.09
N THR A 89 8.27 -19.51 4.82
CA THR A 89 7.25 -20.49 4.41
C THR A 89 5.91 -20.29 5.10
N ASP A 90 5.92 -19.86 6.36
CA ASP A 90 4.71 -19.42 7.07
C ASP A 90 4.51 -17.92 6.85
N THR A 91 3.52 -17.58 6.05
CA THR A 91 3.23 -16.21 5.64
C THR A 91 2.07 -15.59 6.38
N ASP A 92 1.40 -16.33 7.28
CA ASP A 92 0.23 -15.86 8.01
C ASP A 92 0.59 -14.67 8.93
N GLU A 93 1.82 -14.64 9.46
CA GLU A 93 2.35 -13.53 10.24
C GLU A 93 2.54 -12.24 9.43
N PHE A 94 2.57 -12.33 8.09
CA PHE A 94 2.85 -11.22 7.18
C PHE A 94 1.61 -10.66 6.46
N LEU A 95 0.42 -11.18 6.77
CA LEU A 95 -0.85 -10.75 6.14
C LEU A 95 -1.05 -9.23 6.21
N HIS A 96 -0.77 -8.61 7.36
CA HIS A 96 -0.96 -7.17 7.55
C HIS A 96 -0.08 -6.32 6.63
N ILE A 97 1.20 -6.68 6.47
CA ILE A 97 2.10 -5.92 5.59
C ILE A 97 1.80 -6.20 4.12
N GLN A 98 1.32 -7.41 3.80
CA GLN A 98 0.81 -7.74 2.48
C GLN A 98 -0.38 -6.86 2.11
N THR A 99 -1.38 -6.70 2.98
CA THR A 99 -2.51 -5.81 2.73
C THR A 99 -2.06 -4.37 2.43
N VAL A 100 -1.05 -3.87 3.14
CA VAL A 100 -0.47 -2.55 2.87
C VAL A 100 0.20 -2.50 1.48
N CYS A 101 0.93 -3.55 1.09
CA CYS A 101 1.55 -3.65 -0.22
C CYS A 101 0.54 -3.80 -1.35
N ASP A 102 -0.55 -4.53 -1.14
CA ASP A 102 -1.66 -4.68 -2.09
C ASP A 102 -2.33 -3.33 -2.32
N PHE A 103 -2.69 -2.64 -1.23
CA PHE A 103 -3.26 -1.30 -1.28
C PHE A 103 -2.33 -0.32 -2.04
N ALA A 104 -1.04 -0.29 -1.69
CA ALA A 104 -0.07 0.57 -2.36
C ALA A 104 0.03 0.26 -3.86
N THR A 105 -0.01 -1.02 -4.20
CA THR A 105 0.06 -1.50 -5.58
C THR A 105 -1.16 -1.10 -6.38
N LEU A 106 -2.37 -1.25 -5.82
CA LEU A 106 -3.63 -0.81 -6.41
C LEU A 106 -3.64 0.71 -6.66
N VAL A 107 -3.34 1.51 -5.62
CA VAL A 107 -3.36 2.98 -5.71
C VAL A 107 -2.26 3.51 -6.61
N GLY A 108 -1.09 2.86 -6.64
CA GLY A 108 -0.02 3.20 -7.58
C GLY A 108 -0.39 2.88 -9.03
N THR A 109 -1.20 1.85 -9.26
CA THR A 109 -1.55 1.33 -10.59
C THR A 109 -2.73 2.07 -11.21
N TYR A 110 -3.83 2.21 -10.47
CA TYR A 110 -5.08 2.77 -11.00
C TYR A 110 -5.16 4.27 -10.73
N THR A 111 -5.06 5.06 -11.79
CA THR A 111 -5.18 6.53 -11.70
C THR A 111 -6.61 7.03 -11.81
N HIS A 112 -7.55 6.18 -12.24
CA HIS A 112 -8.95 6.54 -12.52
C HIS A 112 -9.89 5.41 -12.11
N GLY A 113 -11.17 5.74 -11.88
CA GLY A 113 -12.22 4.74 -11.59
C GLY A 113 -12.31 4.30 -10.13
N PHE A 114 -11.45 4.83 -9.26
CA PHE A 114 -11.44 4.54 -7.83
C PHE A 114 -11.41 5.84 -7.03
N SER A 115 -11.80 5.75 -5.76
CA SER A 115 -11.70 6.81 -4.75
C SER A 115 -11.18 6.17 -3.47
N ILE A 116 -10.34 6.91 -2.74
CA ILE A 116 -9.92 6.56 -1.39
C ILE A 116 -10.83 7.31 -0.42
N ILE A 117 -11.38 6.60 0.55
CA ILE A 117 -12.24 7.15 1.60
C ILE A 117 -11.60 6.86 2.95
N ILE A 118 -11.51 7.89 3.79
CA ILE A 118 -11.02 7.75 5.16
C ILE A 118 -12.12 8.19 6.10
N GLU A 119 -12.59 7.26 6.93
CA GLU A 119 -13.64 7.50 7.90
C GLU A 119 -13.03 7.44 9.31
N PRO A 120 -13.25 8.45 10.17
CA PRO A 120 -12.64 8.49 11.51
C PRO A 120 -13.34 7.61 12.56
N TYR A 121 -14.58 7.22 12.32
CA TYR A 121 -15.43 6.46 13.22
C TYR A 121 -16.52 5.71 12.43
N ASP A 122 -17.06 4.64 13.01
CA ASP A 122 -18.29 4.00 12.51
C ASP A 122 -19.49 4.94 12.76
N GLU A 123 -20.33 5.16 11.74
CA GLU A 123 -21.57 5.97 11.84
C GLU A 123 -22.48 5.54 13.00
N ARG A 124 -22.43 4.26 13.38
CA ARG A 124 -23.20 3.68 14.49
C ARG A 124 -22.63 4.07 15.86
N MET A 125 -21.36 4.48 15.93
CA MET A 125 -20.63 4.81 17.15
C MET A 125 -19.79 6.09 16.98
N PRO A 126 -20.41 7.26 16.72
CA PRO A 126 -19.69 8.49 16.31
C PRO A 126 -18.76 9.09 17.38
N ASN A 127 -18.89 8.66 18.64
CA ASN A 127 -18.06 9.13 19.75
C ASN A 127 -16.86 8.21 20.03
N ILE A 128 -16.71 7.11 19.28
CA ILE A 128 -15.63 6.14 19.46
C ILE A 128 -14.74 6.20 18.21
N PRO A 129 -13.48 6.68 18.35
CA PRO A 129 -12.54 6.67 17.24
C PRO A 129 -12.27 5.25 16.75
N ASP A 130 -12.55 4.99 15.49
CA ASP A 130 -12.30 3.71 14.80
C ASP A 130 -11.99 3.99 13.33
N PRO A 131 -10.79 4.52 13.03
CA PRO A 131 -10.50 5.04 11.71
C PRO A 131 -10.26 3.92 10.70
N VAL A 132 -10.94 4.01 9.55
CA VAL A 132 -10.84 3.06 8.45
C VAL A 132 -10.44 3.79 7.17
N LEU A 133 -9.56 3.16 6.39
CA LEU A 133 -9.20 3.59 5.05
C LEU A 133 -9.63 2.49 4.07
N GLN A 134 -10.36 2.87 3.02
CA GLN A 134 -10.86 1.98 1.97
C GLN A 134 -10.71 2.57 0.58
#